data_AF-A0A6V8CXQ2-F1
#
_entry.id   AF-A0A6V8CXQ2-F1
#
_cell.length_a   1.000
_cell.length_b   1.000
_cell.length_c   1.000
_cell.angle_alpha   90.00
_cell.angle_beta   90.00
_cell.angle_gamma   90.00
#
_symmetry.space_group_name_H-M   'P 1'
#
loop_
_entity.id
_entity.type
_entity.pdbx_description
1 polymer ?
#
loop_
_entity_poly.entity_id
_entity_poly.type
_entity_poly.pdbx_seq_one_letter_code
_entity_poly.pdbx_strand_id
1 'polypeptide(L)'
;MANTDVSAPIQMYMDGLRSMDEQMRKAHRQQSLFIALNGFTSAWVLGSMHEMMTILGYAFATFHAVAALLFSRRTNMIAMRIGQLSYIISSTVLFLFGALWLSSGIFIDGFLLLILGIFGVIRTRRIEDPRYRSWYTSGSTGLAQSMLARSNEVIASCPSCTSLLAIVVEQMTPHDVCPHCEQPLVPSARNQEEQE
;
A
#
# COMPACT_ATOMS: atom_id res chain seq x y z
N MET A 1 -36.30 -19.04 19.30
CA MET A 1 -35.68 -17.82 18.75
C MET A 1 -34.20 -17.87 19.08
N ALA A 2 -33.38 -18.30 18.12
CA ALA A 2 -31.93 -18.29 18.28
C ALA A 2 -31.46 -16.86 18.02
N ASN A 3 -30.96 -16.19 19.06
CA ASN A 3 -30.27 -14.91 18.93
C ASN A 3 -28.97 -15.19 18.16
N THR A 4 -28.98 -15.08 16.84
CA THR A 4 -27.76 -15.07 16.04
C THR A 4 -27.04 -13.77 16.38
N ASP A 5 -25.96 -13.88 17.15
CA ASP A 5 -25.17 -12.75 17.59
C ASP A 5 -24.37 -12.21 16.39
N VAL A 6 -25.00 -11.34 15.60
CA VAL A 6 -24.42 -10.68 14.40
C VAL A 6 -23.21 -9.81 14.78
N SER A 7 -23.02 -9.52 16.07
CA SER A 7 -21.92 -8.74 16.61
C SER A 7 -20.54 -9.41 16.44
N ALA A 8 -20.47 -10.74 16.58
CA ALA A 8 -19.22 -11.50 16.52
C ALA A 8 -18.50 -11.45 15.15
N PRO A 9 -19.18 -11.68 13.99
CA PRO A 9 -18.52 -11.60 12.69
C PRO A 9 -18.08 -10.17 12.32
N ILE A 10 -18.85 -9.15 12.71
CA ILE A 10 -18.50 -7.74 12.48
C ILE A 10 -17.26 -7.35 13.29
N GLN A 11 -17.19 -7.78 14.55
CA GLN A 11 -16.06 -7.46 15.42
C GLN A 11 -14.77 -8.15 14.95
N MET A 12 -14.86 -9.39 14.49
CA MET A 12 -13.71 -10.10 13.91
C MET A 12 -13.19 -9.43 12.62
N TYR A 13 -14.09 -8.91 11.77
CA TYR A 13 -13.72 -8.15 10.57
C TYR A 13 -13.05 -6.81 10.92
N MET A 14 -13.60 -6.07 11.90
CA MET A 14 -13.02 -4.81 12.39
C MET A 14 -11.62 -5.01 13.00
N ASP A 15 -11.44 -6.07 13.79
CA ASP A 15 -10.13 -6.42 14.37
C ASP A 15 -9.13 -6.83 13.28
N GLY A 16 -9.58 -7.57 12.27
CA GLY A 16 -8.80 -7.90 11.08
C GLY A 16 -8.29 -6.66 10.36
N LEU A 17 -9.18 -5.73 10.02
CA LEU A 17 -8.82 -4.46 9.37
C LEU A 17 -7.85 -3.62 10.20
N ARG A 18 -8.07 -3.53 11.52
CA ARG A 18 -7.18 -2.79 12.43
C ARG A 18 -5.79 -3.41 12.49
N SER A 19 -5.72 -4.74 12.58
CA SER A 19 -4.44 -5.47 12.60
C SER A 19 -3.64 -5.26 11.31
N MET A 20 -4.34 -5.17 10.17
CA MET A 20 -3.73 -4.94 8.87
C MET A 20 -3.29 -3.49 8.66
N ASP A 21 -4.08 -2.51 9.09
CA ASP A 21 -3.67 -1.10 9.05
C ASP A 21 -2.36 -0.90 9.83
N GLU A 22 -2.26 -1.50 11.02
CA GLU A 22 -1.06 -1.43 11.84
C GLU A 22 0.15 -2.11 11.17
N GLN A 23 -0.05 -3.28 10.56
CA GLN A 23 1.01 -3.96 9.79
C GLN A 23 1.49 -3.10 8.61
N MET A 24 0.57 -2.47 7.89
CA MET A 24 0.91 -1.59 6.77
C MET A 24 1.64 -0.32 7.23
N ARG A 25 1.24 0.29 8.36
CA ARG A 25 1.97 1.43 8.96
C ARG A 25 3.41 1.06 9.30
N LYS A 26 3.62 -0.09 9.95
CA LYS A 26 4.96 -0.59 10.28
C LYS A 26 5.79 -0.85 9.02
N ALA A 27 5.21 -1.55 8.04
CA ALA A 27 5.88 -1.83 6.77
C ALA A 27 6.25 -0.54 6.02
N HIS A 28 5.35 0.44 5.98
CA HIS A 28 5.57 1.74 5.35
C HIS A 28 6.70 2.52 6.03
N ARG A 29 6.71 2.59 7.37
CA ARG A 29 7.78 3.24 8.14
C ARG A 29 9.13 2.57 7.91
N GLN A 30 9.15 1.25 7.83
CA GLN A 30 10.37 0.53 7.47
C GLN A 30 10.81 0.83 6.03
N GLN A 31 9.86 0.88 5.08
CA GLN A 31 10.16 1.22 3.69
C GLN A 31 10.71 2.63 3.53
N SER A 32 10.21 3.63 4.27
CA SER A 32 10.75 5.00 4.20
C SER A 32 12.18 5.07 4.77
N LEU A 33 12.46 4.36 5.86
CA LEU A 33 13.81 4.24 6.41
C LEU A 33 14.77 3.57 5.41
N PHE A 34 14.33 2.51 4.73
CA PHE A 34 15.15 1.85 3.71
C PHE A 34 15.43 2.73 2.49
N ILE A 35 14.51 3.63 2.09
CA ILE A 35 14.78 4.63 1.04
C ILE A 35 15.93 5.54 1.47
N ALA A 36 15.88 6.05 2.69
CA ALA A 36 16.92 6.94 3.21
C ALA A 36 18.28 6.22 3.32
N LEU A 37 18.29 4.99 3.85
CA LEU A 37 19.51 4.20 4.00
C LEU A 37 20.13 3.81 2.65
N ASN A 38 19.35 3.26 1.72
CA ASN A 38 19.87 2.92 0.38
C ASN A 38 20.34 4.17 -0.37
N GLY A 39 19.60 5.27 -0.23
CA GLY A 39 19.98 6.57 -0.78
C GLY A 39 21.32 7.04 -0.23
N PHE A 40 21.49 7.01 1.09
CA PHE A 40 22.75 7.36 1.76
C PHE A 40 23.91 6.46 1.30
N THR A 41 23.73 5.14 1.27
CA THR A 41 24.76 4.21 0.80
C THR A 41 25.13 4.49 -0.66
N SER A 42 24.15 4.71 -1.53
CA SER A 42 24.42 5.03 -2.94
C SER A 42 25.15 6.36 -3.11
N ALA A 43 24.79 7.38 -2.32
CA ALA A 43 25.46 8.68 -2.30
C ALA A 43 26.90 8.58 -1.80
N TRP A 44 27.14 7.79 -0.75
CA TRP A 44 28.47 7.53 -0.20
C TRP A 44 29.38 6.88 -1.25
N VAL A 45 28.91 5.80 -1.88
CA VAL A 45 29.66 5.10 -2.93
C VAL A 45 29.99 6.03 -4.09
N LEU A 46 29.02 6.86 -4.51
CA LEU A 46 29.23 7.81 -5.61
C LEU A 46 30.24 8.90 -5.25
N GLY A 47 30.14 9.44 -4.03
CA GLY A 47 31.02 10.50 -3.54
C GLY A 47 32.44 10.02 -3.22
N SER A 48 32.64 8.75 -2.90
CA SER A 48 33.96 8.21 -2.54
C SER A 48 34.89 7.95 -3.72
N MET A 49 34.39 8.01 -4.96
CA MET A 49 35.19 7.65 -6.15
C MET A 49 36.24 8.70 -6.51
N HIS A 50 35.87 9.97 -6.48
CA HIS A 50 36.74 11.08 -6.84
C HIS A 50 36.18 12.38 -6.26
N GLU A 51 37.05 13.31 -5.86
CA GLU A 51 36.69 14.65 -5.37
C GLU A 51 35.65 15.39 -6.22
N MET A 52 35.68 15.27 -7.56
CA MET A 52 34.71 15.90 -8.45
C MET A 52 33.28 15.32 -8.32
N MET A 53 33.15 14.06 -7.92
CA MET A 53 31.86 13.38 -7.74
C MET A 53 31.20 13.68 -6.38
N THR A 54 31.90 14.38 -5.48
CA THR A 54 31.37 14.74 -4.15
C THR A 54 30.10 15.58 -4.23
N ILE A 55 30.05 16.55 -5.15
CA ILE A 55 28.87 17.40 -5.37
C ILE A 55 27.68 16.55 -5.83
N LEU A 56 27.93 15.59 -6.73
CA LEU A 56 26.90 14.68 -7.22
C LEU A 56 26.41 13.75 -6.10
N GLY A 57 27.31 13.27 -5.25
CA GLY A 57 26.97 12.50 -4.05
C GLY A 57 26.03 13.27 -3.11
N TYR A 58 26.32 14.55 -2.83
CA TYR A 58 25.43 15.39 -2.03
C TYR A 58 24.07 15.62 -2.71
N ALA A 59 24.05 15.88 -4.02
CA ALA A 59 22.79 16.01 -4.78
C ALA A 59 21.95 14.72 -4.72
N PHE A 60 22.61 13.56 -4.75
CA PHE A 60 21.95 12.26 -4.57
C PHE A 60 21.37 12.13 -3.16
N ALA A 61 22.17 12.41 -2.14
CA ALA A 61 21.74 12.33 -0.74
C ALA A 61 20.53 13.24 -0.46
N THR A 62 20.54 14.48 -0.97
CA THR A 62 19.42 15.42 -0.81
C THR A 62 18.17 14.93 -1.52
N PHE A 63 18.28 14.44 -2.76
CA PHE A 63 17.16 13.83 -3.49
C PHE A 63 16.54 12.67 -2.71
N HIS A 64 17.35 11.74 -2.21
CA HIS A 64 16.87 10.58 -1.44
C HIS A 64 16.23 10.97 -0.11
N ALA A 65 16.80 11.95 0.59
CA ALA A 65 16.22 12.47 1.83
C ALA A 65 14.84 13.11 1.58
N VAL A 66 14.72 13.95 0.54
CA VAL A 66 13.44 14.55 0.15
C VAL A 66 12.44 13.48 -0.28
N ALA A 67 12.86 12.50 -1.08
CA ALA A 67 12.02 11.38 -1.48
C ALA A 67 11.50 10.57 -0.28
N ALA A 68 12.36 10.25 0.70
CA ALA A 68 11.98 9.54 1.91
C ALA A 68 10.98 10.34 2.75
N LEU A 69 11.17 11.66 2.88
CA LEU A 69 10.24 12.55 3.61
C LEU A 69 8.88 12.64 2.93
N LEU A 70 8.85 12.87 1.60
CA LEU A 70 7.60 12.92 0.83
C LEU A 70 6.86 11.59 0.92
N PHE A 71 7.58 10.47 0.74
CA PHE A 71 7.02 9.13 0.88
C PHE A 71 6.45 8.90 2.28
N SER A 72 7.17 9.27 3.33
CA SER A 72 6.73 9.10 4.73
C SER A 72 5.50 9.95 5.09
N ARG A 73 5.26 11.07 4.40
CA ARG A 73 4.10 11.93 4.66
C ARG A 73 2.81 11.42 4.01
N ARG A 74 2.88 10.42 3.12
CA ARG A 74 1.72 9.81 2.46
C ARG A 74 0.74 10.83 1.84
N THR A 75 1.26 11.91 1.25
CA THR A 75 0.41 13.03 0.83
C THR A 75 -0.45 12.69 -0.39
N ASN A 76 0.11 11.99 -1.37
CA ASN A 76 -0.55 11.72 -2.64
C ASN A 76 0.22 10.67 -3.46
N MET A 77 -0.38 10.20 -4.56
CA MET A 77 0.17 9.17 -5.44
C MET A 77 1.53 9.54 -6.04
N ILE A 78 1.78 10.83 -6.25
CA ILE A 78 3.07 11.34 -6.75
C ILE A 78 4.18 11.02 -5.74
N ALA A 79 3.94 11.22 -4.44
CA ALA A 79 4.92 10.90 -3.40
C ALA A 79 5.25 9.39 -3.36
N MET A 80 4.27 8.52 -3.63
CA MET A 80 4.51 7.08 -3.78
C MET A 80 5.41 6.79 -4.98
N ARG A 81 5.14 7.42 -6.13
CA ARG A 81 5.95 7.27 -7.36
C ARG A 81 7.37 7.81 -7.18
N ILE A 82 7.55 8.92 -6.46
CA ILE A 82 8.87 9.45 -6.10
C ILE A 82 9.63 8.44 -5.25
N GLY A 83 8.99 7.82 -4.26
CA GLY A 83 9.59 6.74 -3.46
C GLY A 83 10.00 5.53 -4.30
N GLN A 84 9.16 5.10 -5.26
CA GLN A 84 9.50 4.03 -6.20
C GLN A 84 10.69 4.39 -7.09
N LEU A 85 10.69 5.59 -7.67
CA LEU A 85 11.78 6.09 -8.49
C LEU A 85 13.09 6.15 -7.70
N SER A 86 13.03 6.61 -6.44
CA SER A 86 14.16 6.64 -5.52
C SER A 86 14.75 5.24 -5.29
N TYR A 87 13.91 4.21 -5.10
CA TYR A 87 14.40 2.84 -5.03
C TYR A 87 15.09 2.39 -6.33
N ILE A 88 14.49 2.66 -7.50
CA ILE A 88 15.06 2.25 -8.79
C ILE A 88 16.43 2.91 -9.00
N ILE A 89 16.50 4.22 -8.77
CA ILE A 89 17.73 5.01 -8.95
C ILE A 89 18.85 4.50 -8.02
N SER A 90 18.59 4.41 -6.71
CA SER A 90 19.59 3.90 -5.75
C SER A 90 20.01 2.45 -6.07
N SER A 91 19.04 1.60 -6.43
CA SER A 91 19.31 0.20 -6.75
C SER A 91 20.20 0.04 -7.98
N THR A 92 19.96 0.83 -9.03
CA THR A 92 20.77 0.82 -10.24
C THR A 92 22.20 1.27 -9.94
N VAL A 93 22.40 2.34 -9.17
CA VAL A 93 23.74 2.79 -8.78
C VAL A 93 24.45 1.70 -7.99
N LEU A 94 23.83 1.15 -6.95
CA LEU A 94 24.43 0.11 -6.11
C LEU A 94 24.76 -1.15 -6.92
N PHE A 95 23.88 -1.55 -7.84
CA PHE A 95 24.11 -2.71 -8.71
C PHE A 95 25.31 -2.50 -9.64
N LEU A 96 25.38 -1.34 -10.32
CA LEU A 96 26.48 -1.03 -11.23
C LEU A 96 27.81 -0.93 -10.49
N PHE A 97 27.86 -0.25 -9.34
CA PHE A 97 29.06 -0.16 -8.54
C PHE A 97 29.46 -1.51 -7.94
N GLY A 98 28.50 -2.32 -7.50
CA GLY A 98 28.77 -3.68 -7.05
C GLY A 98 29.42 -4.53 -8.14
N ALA A 99 28.88 -4.48 -9.38
CA ALA A 99 29.48 -5.17 -10.52
C ALA A 99 30.89 -4.65 -10.87
N LEU A 100 31.10 -3.34 -10.85
CA LEU A 100 32.41 -2.73 -11.07
C LEU A 100 33.42 -3.19 -10.01
N TRP A 101 33.05 -3.16 -8.74
CA TRP A 101 33.94 -3.57 -7.64
C TRP A 101 34.32 -5.05 -7.70
N LEU A 102 33.37 -5.92 -8.08
CA LEU A 102 33.67 -7.32 -8.36
C LEU A 102 34.68 -7.48 -9.50
N SER A 103 34.52 -6.71 -10.59
CA SER A 103 35.47 -6.75 -11.71
C SER A 103 36.87 -6.26 -11.35
N SER A 104 36.98 -5.38 -10.35
CA SER A 104 38.24 -4.86 -9.82
C SER A 104 38.85 -5.72 -8.70
N GLY A 105 38.23 -6.85 -8.34
CA GLY A 105 38.72 -7.77 -7.30
C GLY A 105 38.32 -7.41 -5.87
N ILE A 106 37.44 -6.41 -5.67
CA ILE A 106 36.88 -6.04 -4.37
C ILE A 106 35.61 -6.87 -4.14
N PHE A 107 35.80 -8.12 -3.72
CA PHE A 107 34.72 -9.11 -3.71
C PHE A 107 33.64 -8.83 -2.65
N ILE A 108 34.03 -8.66 -1.37
CA ILE A 108 33.08 -8.60 -0.25
C ILE A 108 32.12 -7.41 -0.43
N ASP A 109 32.67 -6.22 -0.63
CA ASP A 109 31.86 -5.02 -0.79
C ASP A 109 31.08 -5.03 -2.11
N GLY A 110 31.69 -5.53 -3.20
CA GLY A 110 31.01 -5.68 -4.48
C GLY A 110 29.77 -6.57 -4.41
N PHE A 111 29.87 -7.72 -3.73
CA PHE A 111 28.72 -8.60 -3.49
C PHE A 111 27.65 -7.94 -2.61
N LEU A 112 28.05 -7.23 -1.55
CA LEU A 112 27.11 -6.54 -0.67
C LEU A 112 26.30 -5.49 -1.44
N LEU A 113 26.97 -4.68 -2.27
CA LEU A 113 26.32 -3.66 -3.11
C LEU A 113 25.37 -4.29 -4.14
N LEU A 114 25.76 -5.39 -4.79
CA LEU A 114 24.89 -6.13 -5.71
C LEU A 114 23.62 -6.63 -5.03
N ILE A 115 23.77 -7.28 -3.87
CA ILE A 115 22.64 -7.78 -3.08
C ILE A 115 21.72 -6.63 -2.69
N LEU A 116 22.28 -5.50 -2.24
CA LEU A 116 21.51 -4.31 -1.86
C LEU A 116 20.73 -3.74 -3.05
N GLY A 117 21.37 -3.67 -4.23
CA GLY A 117 20.72 -3.25 -5.48
C GLY A 117 19.56 -4.17 -5.88
N ILE A 118 19.77 -5.48 -5.89
CA ILE A 118 18.74 -6.47 -6.22
C ILE A 118 17.56 -6.36 -5.24
N PHE A 119 17.85 -6.28 -3.95
CA PHE A 119 16.83 -6.16 -2.92
C PHE A 119 16.05 -4.84 -2.95
N GLY A 120 16.64 -3.77 -3.48
CA GLY A 120 15.95 -2.52 -3.73
C GLY A 120 14.91 -2.66 -4.85
N VAL A 121 15.24 -3.37 -5.94
CA VAL A 121 14.29 -3.70 -7.02
C VAL A 121 13.15 -4.61 -6.51
N ILE A 122 13.44 -5.58 -5.65
CA ILE A 122 12.39 -6.43 -5.06
C ILE A 122 11.42 -5.60 -4.19
N ARG A 123 11.91 -4.55 -3.52
CA ARG A 123 11.07 -3.67 -2.68
C ARG A 123 10.10 -2.83 -3.51
N THR A 124 10.44 -2.42 -4.73
CA THR A 124 9.51 -1.64 -5.56
C THR A 124 8.25 -2.44 -5.91
N ARG A 125 8.40 -3.73 -6.21
CA ARG A 125 7.27 -4.65 -6.45
C ARG A 125 6.31 -4.74 -5.27
N ARG A 126 6.81 -4.62 -4.03
CA ARG A 126 5.94 -4.60 -2.83
C ARG A 126 5.11 -3.33 -2.73
N ILE A 127 5.61 -2.20 -3.22
CA ILE A 127 4.87 -0.92 -3.25
C ILE A 127 3.77 -0.96 -4.32
N GLU A 128 3.90 -1.83 -5.34
CA GLU A 128 2.91 -2.02 -6.39
C GLU A 128 1.73 -2.92 -5.98
N ASP A 129 1.78 -3.58 -4.82
CA ASP A 129 0.65 -4.37 -4.32
C ASP A 129 -0.60 -3.47 -4.23
N PRO A 130 -1.74 -3.86 -4.85
CA PRO A 130 -2.93 -3.03 -4.90
C PRO A 130 -3.47 -2.68 -3.50
N ARG A 131 -3.29 -3.54 -2.50
CA ARG A 131 -3.68 -3.27 -1.10
C ARG A 131 -2.79 -2.22 -0.46
N TYR A 132 -1.48 -2.28 -0.73
CA TYR A 132 -0.57 -1.25 -0.25
C TYR A 132 -0.91 0.09 -0.89
N ARG A 133 -1.22 0.11 -2.18
CA ARG A 133 -1.62 1.31 -2.92
C ARG A 133 -2.91 1.92 -2.41
N SER A 134 -3.97 1.12 -2.21
CA SER A 134 -5.26 1.60 -1.67
C SER A 134 -5.10 2.10 -0.24
N TRP A 135 -4.33 1.38 0.58
CA TRP A 135 -3.98 1.82 1.91
C TRP A 135 -3.18 3.12 1.88
N TYR A 136 -2.21 3.27 0.98
CA TYR A 136 -1.34 4.45 0.90
C TYR A 136 -2.11 5.73 0.59
N THR A 137 -3.14 5.66 -0.26
CA THR A 137 -3.97 6.83 -0.62
C THR A 137 -5.06 7.16 0.38
N SER A 138 -5.75 6.13 0.88
CA SER A 138 -7.02 6.32 1.59
C SER A 138 -7.00 5.74 3.01
N GLY A 139 -5.88 5.17 3.45
CA GLY A 139 -5.74 4.59 4.78
C GLY A 139 -6.63 3.37 4.98
N SER A 140 -7.24 3.26 6.16
CA SER A 140 -8.10 2.13 6.52
C SER A 140 -9.35 2.02 5.63
N THR A 141 -9.87 3.13 5.09
CA THR A 141 -11.03 3.12 4.20
C THR A 141 -10.69 2.49 2.84
N GLY A 142 -9.51 2.79 2.29
CA GLY A 142 -9.01 2.14 1.07
C GLY A 142 -8.70 0.66 1.26
N LEU A 143 -8.25 0.28 2.46
CA LEU A 143 -7.97 -1.10 2.81
C LEU A 143 -9.29 -1.90 2.93
N ALA A 144 -10.30 -1.34 3.59
CA ALA A 144 -11.66 -1.90 3.63
C ALA A 144 -12.22 -2.07 2.20
N GLN A 145 -12.19 -1.03 1.38
CA GLN A 145 -12.70 -1.11 0.00
C GLN A 145 -11.99 -2.20 -0.83
N SER A 146 -10.67 -2.38 -0.65
CA SER A 146 -9.93 -3.45 -1.33
C SER A 146 -10.24 -4.87 -0.80
N MET A 147 -10.63 -5.00 0.47
CA MET A 147 -11.07 -6.26 1.08
C MET A 147 -12.44 -6.66 0.55
N LEU A 148 -13.39 -5.73 0.62
CA LEU A 148 -14.77 -5.85 0.16
C LEU A 148 -14.81 -6.21 -1.35
N ALA A 149 -14.04 -5.51 -2.18
CA ALA A 149 -13.94 -5.83 -3.60
C ALA A 149 -13.43 -7.27 -3.89
N ARG A 150 -12.70 -7.89 -2.96
CA ARG A 150 -12.19 -9.26 -3.11
C ARG A 150 -13.19 -10.32 -2.62
N SER A 151 -14.07 -9.98 -1.68
CA SER A 151 -15.15 -10.85 -1.20
C SER A 151 -16.44 -10.75 -2.04
N ASN A 152 -16.42 -9.99 -3.14
CA ASN A 152 -17.63 -9.60 -3.89
C ASN A 152 -18.66 -8.86 -3.02
N GLU A 153 -18.18 -8.24 -1.94
CA GLU A 153 -18.95 -7.42 -1.05
C GLU A 153 -18.78 -5.95 -1.43
N VAL A 154 -19.87 -5.19 -1.43
CA VAL A 154 -19.85 -3.74 -1.69
C VAL A 154 -20.54 -3.03 -0.55
N ILE A 155 -20.02 -1.86 -0.20
CA ILE A 155 -20.71 -0.97 0.73
C ILE A 155 -21.76 -0.21 -0.08
N ALA A 156 -23.03 -0.44 0.26
CA ALA A 156 -24.16 0.27 -0.31
C ALA A 156 -24.92 1.03 0.78
N SER A 157 -25.52 2.15 0.40
CA SER A 157 -26.46 2.86 1.26
C SER A 157 -27.87 2.34 1.00
N CYS A 158 -28.63 2.06 2.05
CA CYS A 158 -30.04 1.72 1.91
C CYS A 158 -30.79 2.90 1.25
N PRO A 159 -31.56 2.67 0.17
CA PRO A 159 -32.28 3.73 -0.52
C PRO A 159 -33.38 4.38 0.35
N SER A 160 -33.89 3.66 1.37
CA SER A 160 -34.99 4.14 2.21
C SER A 160 -34.52 4.86 3.48
N CYS A 161 -33.47 4.38 4.15
CA CYS A 161 -33.04 4.91 5.45
C CYS A 161 -31.59 5.40 5.49
N THR A 162 -30.89 5.37 4.36
CA THR A 162 -29.48 5.75 4.20
C THR A 162 -28.48 5.04 5.11
N SER A 163 -28.91 3.97 5.79
CA SER A 163 -28.04 3.08 6.56
C SER A 163 -26.96 2.47 5.66
N LEU A 164 -25.75 2.35 6.19
CA LEU A 164 -24.61 1.78 5.49
C LEU A 164 -24.60 0.25 5.64
N LEU A 165 -24.68 -0.49 4.53
CA LEU A 165 -24.70 -1.95 4.50
C LEU A 165 -23.52 -2.48 3.70
N ALA A 166 -22.97 -3.62 4.11
CA ALA A 166 -22.10 -4.45 3.27
C ALA A 166 -22.96 -5.54 2.61
N ILE A 167 -23.00 -5.57 1.27
CA ILE A 167 -23.84 -6.46 0.48
C ILE A 167 -22.96 -7.34 -0.43
N VAL A 168 -23.18 -8.65 -0.45
CA VAL A 168 -22.56 -9.56 -1.43
C VAL A 168 -23.42 -9.53 -2.69
N VAL A 169 -22.93 -8.97 -3.80
CA VAL A 169 -23.78 -8.73 -5.00
C VAL A 169 -24.35 -10.04 -5.57
N GLU A 170 -23.54 -11.10 -5.60
CA GLU A 170 -23.96 -12.41 -6.13
C GLU A 170 -25.01 -13.13 -5.27
N GLN A 171 -25.13 -12.76 -4.00
CA GLN A 171 -26.11 -13.37 -3.09
C GLN A 171 -27.35 -12.50 -2.92
N MET A 172 -27.39 -11.34 -3.57
CA MET A 172 -28.48 -10.39 -3.41
C MET A 172 -29.72 -10.88 -4.17
N THR A 173 -30.82 -11.05 -3.45
CA THR A 173 -32.11 -11.47 -4.01
C THR A 173 -33.11 -10.31 -4.05
N PRO A 174 -34.14 -10.35 -4.93
CA PRO A 174 -35.18 -9.32 -4.96
C PRO A 174 -35.94 -9.18 -3.64
N HIS A 175 -35.94 -10.22 -2.80
CA HIS A 175 -36.65 -10.26 -1.53
C HIS A 175 -35.79 -9.78 -0.34
N ASP A 176 -34.56 -9.36 -0.58
CA ASP A 176 -33.68 -8.89 0.50
C ASP A 176 -34.19 -7.56 1.06
N VAL A 177 -34.35 -7.53 2.38
CA VAL A 177 -34.81 -6.36 3.15
C VAL A 177 -33.70 -5.75 3.98
N CYS A 178 -33.77 -4.45 4.20
CA CYS A 178 -32.84 -3.74 5.06
C CYS A 178 -33.04 -4.17 6.52
N PRO A 179 -32.02 -4.62 7.26
CA PRO A 179 -32.18 -5.01 8.66
C PRO A 179 -32.45 -3.81 9.60
N HIS A 180 -32.29 -2.57 9.12
CA HIS A 180 -32.52 -1.37 9.91
C HIS A 180 -33.92 -0.78 9.73
N CYS A 181 -34.49 -0.83 8.53
CA CYS A 181 -35.80 -0.24 8.24
C CYS A 181 -36.81 -1.22 7.62
N GLU A 182 -36.41 -2.48 7.43
CA GLU A 182 -37.24 -3.56 6.89
C GLU A 182 -37.78 -3.31 5.47
N GLN A 183 -37.33 -2.24 4.81
CA GLN A 183 -37.71 -1.92 3.44
C GLN A 183 -36.90 -2.76 2.44
N PRO A 184 -37.49 -3.12 1.28
CA PRO A 184 -36.79 -3.87 0.24
C PRO A 184 -35.57 -3.11 -0.27
N LEU A 185 -34.44 -3.81 -0.37
CA LEU A 185 -33.17 -3.26 -0.89
C LEU A 185 -33.19 -3.15 -2.42
N VAL A 186 -34.02 -3.95 -3.08
CA VAL A 186 -34.19 -3.93 -4.55
C VAL A 186 -35.48 -3.17 -4.91
N PRO A 187 -35.40 -1.99 -5.56
CA PRO A 187 -36.57 -1.16 -5.84
C PRO A 187 -37.65 -1.83 -6.70
N SER A 188 -37.28 -2.79 -7.56
CA SER A 188 -38.24 -3.50 -8.40
C SER A 188 -39.18 -4.42 -7.62
N ALA A 189 -38.80 -4.86 -6.41
CA ALA A 189 -39.67 -5.64 -5.53
C ALA A 189 -40.72 -4.77 -4.83
N ARG A 190 -40.42 -3.50 -4.54
CA ARG A 190 -41.36 -2.54 -3.95
C ARG A 190 -42.63 -2.35 -4.81
N ASN A 191 -42.45 -2.30 -6.14
CA ASN A 191 -43.56 -2.06 -7.06
C ASN A 191 -44.50 -3.27 -7.21
N GLN A 192 -44.08 -4.46 -6.78
CA GLN A 192 -44.90 -5.68 -6.84
C GLN A 192 -45.82 -5.81 -5.62
N GLU A 193 -45.37 -5.36 -4.44
CA GLU A 193 -46.19 -5.37 -3.20
C GLU A 193 -47.25 -4.27 -3.17
N GLU A 194 -47.09 -3.16 -3.89
CA GLU A 194 -48.12 -2.10 -4.00
C GLU A 194 -49.26 -2.45 -5.00
N GLN A 195 -49.17 -3.58 -5.71
CA GLN A 195 -50.16 -4.01 -6.72
C GLN A 195 -51.01 -5.23 -6.30
N GLU A 196 -50.80 -5.80 -5.12
CA GLU A 196 -51.67 -6.80 -4.47
C GLU A 196 -52.44 -6.20 -3.29
#